data_AF-A0A4R6BY10-F1
#
_entry.id   AF-A0A4R6BY10-F1
#
_cell.length_a   1.000
_cell.length_b   1.000
_cell.length_c   1.000
_cell.angle_alpha   90.00
_cell.angle_beta   90.00
_cell.angle_gamma   90.00
#
_symmetry.space_group_name_H-M   'P 1'
#
loop_
_entity.id
_entity.type
_entity.pdbx_description
1 polymer ?
#
loop_
_entity_poly.entity_id
_entity_poly.type
_entity_poly.pdbx_seq_one_letter_code
_entity_poly.pdbx_strand_id
1 'polypeptide(L)' 'MAKLTSWILWSIYSAIIWLLFLIPAIFVWARTVDGTGASQTFESRMISLMVLMVFFLVPFIIQVIWLICNIVFYRPSSR' A
#
# COMPACT_ATOMS: atom_id res chain seq x y z
N MET A 1 0.17 -19.54 19.49
CA MET A 1 0.67 -19.80 18.12
C MET A 1 -0.13 -19.05 17.06
N ALA A 2 -1.46 -19.19 16.97
CA ALA A 2 -2.28 -18.52 15.94
C ALA A 2 -2.12 -16.98 15.83
N LYS A 3 -1.92 -16.27 16.95
CA LYS A 3 -1.69 -14.81 16.94
C LYS A 3 -0.39 -14.41 16.24
N LEU A 4 0.73 -15.05 16.60
CA LEU A 4 2.03 -14.76 15.99
C LEU A 4 1.95 -15.01 14.48
N THR A 5 1.30 -16.11 14.08
CA THR A 5 1.04 -16.42 12.67
C THR A 5 0.19 -15.33 12.00
N SER A 6 -0.87 -14.85 12.64
CA SER A 6 -1.72 -13.76 12.10
C SER A 6 -0.96 -12.44 11.93
N TRP A 7 -0.12 -12.07 12.89
CA TRP A 7 0.73 -10.87 12.81
C TRP A 7 1.79 -10.97 11.73
N ILE A 8 2.43 -12.14 11.58
CA ILE A 8 3.43 -12.40 10.52
C ILE A 8 2.75 -12.35 9.14
N LEU A 9 1.64 -13.05 8.96
CA LEU A 9 0.90 -13.04 7.68
C LEU A 9 0.41 -11.64 7.34
N TRP A 10 -0.08 -10.87 8.31
CA TRP A 10 -0.51 -9.50 8.10
C TRP A 10 0.64 -8.58 7.70
N SER A 11 1.81 -8.76 8.32
CA SER A 11 3.01 -7.99 8.00
C SER A 11 3.50 -8.27 6.58
N ILE A 12 3.52 -9.55 6.19
CA ILE A 12 3.89 -9.98 4.83
C ILE A 12 2.90 -9.40 3.80
N TYR A 13 1.60 -9.53 4.05
CA TYR A 13 0.57 -8.96 3.18
C TYR A 13 0.74 -7.44 3.03
N SER A 14 0.95 -6.74 4.14
CA SER A 14 1.16 -5.28 4.12
C SER A 14 2.39 -4.91 3.30
N ALA A 15 3.52 -5.61 3.49
CA ALA A 15 4.74 -5.40 2.71
C ALA A 15 4.53 -5.61 1.21
N ILE A 16 3.79 -6.65 0.81
CA ILE A 16 3.46 -6.90 -0.61
C ILE A 16 2.65 -5.74 -1.18
N ILE A 17 1.63 -5.24 -0.46
CA ILE A 17 0.84 -4.09 -0.91
C ILE A 17 1.70 -2.84 -1.06
N TRP A 18 2.61 -2.57 -0.12
CA TRP A 18 3.53 -1.44 -0.24
C TRP A 18 4.45 -1.56 -1.45
N LEU A 19 4.97 -2.76 -1.74
CA LEU A 19 5.78 -2.99 -2.94
C LEU A 19 4.95 -2.80 -4.23
N LEU A 20 3.70 -3.27 -4.24
CA LEU A 20 2.77 -3.06 -5.36
C LEU A 20 2.41 -1.59 -5.59
N PHE A 21 2.54 -0.72 -4.58
CA PHE A 21 2.42 0.73 -4.74
C PHE A 21 3.74 1.37 -5.20
N LEU A 22 4.84 1.06 -4.52
CA LEU A 22 6.12 1.72 -4.73
C LEU A 22 6.73 1.40 -6.10
N ILE A 23 6.65 0.15 -6.56
CA ILE A 23 7.22 -0.24 -7.84
C ILE A 23 6.56 0.56 -8.98
N PRO A 24 5.23 0.53 -9.18
CA PRO A 24 4.59 1.35 -10.21
C PRO A 24 4.83 2.86 -10.04
N ALA A 25 4.89 3.37 -8.81
CA ALA A 25 5.19 4.78 -8.55
C ALA A 25 6.58 5.16 -9.10
N ILE A 26 7.61 4.33 -8.85
CA ILE A 26 8.95 4.53 -9.39
C ILE A 26 8.94 4.47 -10.91
N PHE A 27 8.22 3.51 -11.51
CA PHE A 27 8.11 3.40 -12.97
C PHE A 27 7.43 4.63 -13.61
N VAL A 28 6.34 5.13 -13.00
CA VAL A 28 5.67 6.35 -13.45
C VAL A 28 6.61 7.56 -13.32
N TRP A 29 7.42 7.60 -12.27
CA TRP A 29 8.36 8.69 -12.06
C TRP A 29 9.52 8.68 -13.07
N ALA A 30 10.12 7.51 -13.31
CA ALA A 30 11.31 7.36 -14.13
C ALA A 30 11.04 7.42 -15.65
N ARG A 31 9.81 7.13 -16.10
CA ARG A 31 9.50 7.12 -17.54
C ARG A 31 9.37 8.53 -18.14
N THR A 32 9.76 8.64 -19.41
CA THR A 32 9.72 9.87 -20.23
C THR A 32 8.56 9.88 -21.22
N VAL A 33 7.98 8.72 -21.51
CA VAL A 33 6.83 8.53 -22.39
C VAL A 33 5.75 7.72 -21.68
N ASP A 34 4.49 8.05 -21.96
CA ASP A 34 3.33 7.35 -21.41
C ASP A 34 2.86 6.19 -22.31
N GLY A 35 1.77 5.53 -21.91
CA GLY A 35 1.21 4.38 -22.64
C GLY A 35 0.60 4.72 -24.01
N THR A 36 0.45 6.01 -24.32
CA THR A 36 -0.01 6.51 -25.63
C THR A 36 1.15 6.88 -26.55
N GLY A 37 2.38 6.87 -26.05
CA GLY A 37 3.57 7.37 -26.74
C GLY A 37 3.77 8.87 -26.61
N ALA A 38 2.94 9.57 -25.83
CA ALA A 38 3.11 11.00 -25.57
C ALA A 38 4.23 11.23 -24.55
N SER A 39 4.97 12.32 -24.72
CA SER A 39 5.97 12.71 -23.73
C SER A 39 5.30 13.08 -22.41
N GLN A 40 5.82 12.52 -21.32
CA GLN A 40 5.24 12.71 -20.01
C GLN A 40 5.71 14.04 -19.41
N THR A 41 4.79 14.98 -19.24
CA THR A 41 5.03 16.24 -18.54
C THR A 41 5.08 16.02 -17.03
N PHE A 42 5.59 17.01 -16.30
CA PHE A 42 5.56 16.97 -14.83
C PHE A 42 4.13 16.85 -14.30
N GLU A 43 3.19 17.61 -14.87
CA GLU A 43 1.78 17.59 -14.48
C GLU A 43 1.13 16.22 -14.71
N SER A 44 1.31 15.60 -15.89
CA SER A 44 0.72 14.30 -16.19
C SER A 44 1.32 13.16 -15.35
N ARG A 45 2.61 13.27 -15.00
CA ARG A 45 3.26 12.37 -14.03
C ARG A 45 2.63 12.49 -12.65
N MET A 46 2.37 13.71 -12.18
CA MET A 46 1.75 13.94 -10.88
C MET A 46 0.31 13.41 -10.83
N ILE A 47 -0.48 13.64 -11.87
CA ILE A 47 -1.84 13.09 -11.98
C ILE A 47 -1.81 11.56 -11.91
N SER A 48 -0.90 10.92 -12.67
CA SER A 48 -0.75 9.46 -12.66
C SER A 48 -0.42 8.92 -11.25
N LEU A 49 0.46 9.62 -10.53
CA LEU A 49 0.82 9.26 -9.14
C LEU A 49 -0.34 9.50 -8.17
N MET A 50 -1.13 10.56 -8.34
CA MET A 50 -2.33 10.80 -7.53
C MET A 50 -3.36 9.70 -7.73
N VAL A 51 -3.62 9.29 -8.97
CA VAL A 51 -4.55 8.18 -9.28
C VAL A 51 -4.07 6.89 -8.61
N LEU A 52 -2.77 6.57 -8.73
CA LEU A 52 -2.17 5.41 -8.06
C LEU A 52 -2.32 5.50 -6.53
N MET A 53 -2.10 6.67 -5.94
CA MET A 53 -2.26 6.90 -4.50
C MET A 53 -3.70 6.71 -4.04
N VAL A 54 -4.68 7.26 -4.76
CA VAL A 54 -6.10 7.09 -4.42
C VAL A 54 -6.52 5.63 -4.51
N PHE A 55 -6.03 4.89 -5.52
CA PHE A 55 -6.29 3.46 -5.63
C PHE A 55 -5.75 2.67 -4.42
N PHE A 56 -4.54 3.00 -3.96
CA PHE A 56 -3.93 2.35 -2.78
C PHE A 56 -4.42 2.89 -1.43
N LEU A 57 -5.26 3.93 -1.41
CA LEU A 57 -5.86 4.44 -0.18
C LEU A 57 -6.78 3.40 0.48
N VAL A 58 -7.54 2.63 -0.32
CA VAL A 58 -8.45 1.58 0.17
C VAL A 58 -7.69 0.49 0.93
N PRO A 59 -6.69 -0.21 0.34
CA PRO A 59 -5.94 -1.22 1.08
C PRO A 59 -5.16 -0.63 2.27
N PHE A 60 -4.69 0.63 2.18
CA PHE A 60 -4.07 1.31 3.31
C PHE A 60 -5.03 1.52 4.49
N ILE A 61 -6.26 1.97 4.23
CA ILE A 61 -7.29 2.13 5.27
C ILE A 61 -7.59 0.78 5.94
N ILE A 62 -7.73 -0.29 5.16
CA ILE A 62 -7.94 -1.64 5.69
C ILE A 62 -6.76 -2.07 6.58
N GLN A 63 -5.52 -1.77 6.16
CA GLN A 63 -4.31 -2.00 6.96
C GLN A 63 -4.36 -1.31 8.32
N VAL A 64 -4.71 -0.03 8.33
CA VAL A 64 -4.82 0.78 9.54
C VAL A 64 -5.93 0.27 10.46
N ILE A 65 -7.12 -0.02 9.92
CA ILE A 65 -8.25 -0.52 10.72
C ILE A 65 -7.90 -1.83 11.42
N TRP A 66 -7.31 -2.79 10.70
CA TRP A 66 -6.92 -4.06 11.29
C TRP A 66 -5.85 -3.88 12.39
N LEU A 67 -4.88 -2.99 12.16
CA LEU A 67 -3.83 -2.68 13.12
C LEU A 67 -4.44 -2.11 14.41
N ILE A 68 -5.34 -1.13 14.29
CA ILE A 68 -6.07 -0.55 15.42
C ILE A 68 -6.85 -1.64 16.16
N CYS A 69 -7.62 -2.47 15.44
CA CYS A 69 -8.38 -3.55 16.05
C CYS A 69 -7.49 -4.52 16.83
N ASN A 70 -6.32 -4.90 16.29
CA ASN A 70 -5.41 -5.82 16.95
C ASN A 70 -4.70 -5.20 18.16
N ILE A 71 -4.45 -3.89 18.16
CA ILE A 71 -3.86 -3.18 19.30
C ILE A 71 -4.90 -2.95 20.40
N VAL A 72 -6.09 -2.44 20.04
CA VAL A 72 -7.12 -2.00 21.01
C VAL A 72 -7.90 -3.17 21.62
N PHE A 73 -8.33 -4.13 20.81
CA PHE A 73 -9.07 -5.30 21.32
C PHE A 73 -8.16 -6.38 21.90
N TYR A 74 -6.87 -6.07 22.11
CA TYR A 74 -5.96 -6.96 22.77
C TYR A 74 -6.30 -7.05 24.27
N ARG A 75 -7.03 -8.11 24.64
CA ARG A 75 -7.02 -8.59 26.03
C ARG A 75 -5.86 -9.57 26.18
N PRO A 76 -4.87 -9.33 27.05
CA PRO A 76 -3.94 -10.38 27.43
C PRO A 76 -4.79 -11.51 28.02
N SER A 77 -4.72 -12.69 27.40
CA SER A 77 -5.29 -13.90 27.97
C SER A 77 -4.55 -14.15 29.26
N SER A 78 -5.12 -13.75 30.39
CA SER A 78 -4.61 -14.10 31.72
C SER A 78 -4.60 -15.62 31.79
N ARG A 79 -3.42 -16.19 31.63
CA ARG A 79 -3.07 -17.42 32.32
C ARG A 79 -2.30 -17.01 33.56
#